data_AF-A0AAU6MA70-F1
#
_entry.id   AF-A0AAU6MA70-F1
#
_cell.length_a   1.000
_cell.length_b   1.000
_cell.length_c   1.000
_cell.angle_alpha   90.00
_cell.angle_beta   90.00
_cell.angle_gamma   90.00
#
_symmetry.space_group_name_H-M   'P 1'
#
loop_
_entity.id
_entity.type
_entity.pdbx_description
1 polymer ?
#
loop_
_entity_poly.entity_id
_entity_poly.type
_entity_poly.pdbx_seq_one_letter_code
_entity_poly.pdbx_strand_id
1 'polypeptide(L)' 'MTCTVDAHGKMRAVRGFPGGGRSVTLTRRHGNAEAEATSQTLDEPGLRQLLSTVHPLTGTELERLMRDKKIDHRF' A
#
# COMPACT_ATOMS: atom_id res chain seq x y z
N MET A 1 -8.60 -16.91 -2.95
CA MET A 1 -8.03 -15.63 -2.49
C MET A 1 -8.12 -15.63 -0.99
N THR A 2 -7.02 -15.37 -0.28
CA THR A 2 -7.01 -15.33 1.19
C THR A 2 -6.82 -13.90 1.64
N CYS A 3 -7.75 -13.38 2.42
CA CYS A 3 -7.67 -12.05 3.00
C CYS A 3 -7.47 -12.16 4.52
N THR A 4 -6.52 -11.42 5.08
CA THR A 4 -6.23 -11.38 6.52
C THR A 4 -6.05 -9.93 6.93
N VAL A 5 -6.69 -9.51 8.02
CA VAL A 5 -6.53 -8.17 8.58
C VAL A 5 -5.82 -8.29 9.92
N ASP A 6 -4.76 -7.50 10.14
CA ASP A 6 -4.06 -7.46 11.43
C ASP A 6 -4.67 -6.44 12.41
N ALA A 7 -4.24 -6.51 13.67
CA ALA A 7 -4.71 -5.63 14.74
C ALA A 7 -4.41 -4.13 14.51
N HIS A 8 -3.56 -3.80 13.53
CA HIS A 8 -3.22 -2.43 13.15
C HIS A 8 -4.02 -1.95 11.93
N GLY A 9 -5.02 -2.71 11.49
CA GLY A 9 -5.85 -2.37 10.33
C GLY A 9 -5.12 -2.56 8.99
N LYS A 10 -4.02 -3.32 8.96
CA LYS A 10 -3.34 -3.68 7.72
C LYS A 10 -4.05 -4.87 7.10
N MET A 11 -4.49 -4.73 5.85
CA MET A 11 -5.10 -5.81 5.10
C MET A 11 -4.03 -6.51 4.25
N ARG A 12 -4.11 -7.84 4.21
CA ARG A 12 -3.26 -8.72 3.42
C ARG A 12 -4.14 -9.55 2.52
N ALA A 13 -3.95 -9.44 1.21
CA ALA A 13 -4.55 -10.35 0.25
C ALA A 13 -3.47 -11.19 -0.43
N VAL A 14 -3.73 -12.49 -0.53
CA VAL A 14 -2.86 -13.43 -1.26
C VAL A 14 -3.66 -14.07 -2.38
N ARG A 15 -3.11 -13.96 -3.60
CA ARG A 15 -3.66 -14.57 -4.81
C ARG A 15 -2.64 -15.53 -5.41
N GLY A 16 -3.03 -16.79 -5.57
CA GLY A 16 -2.28 -17.76 -6.36
C GLY A 16 -2.69 -17.70 -7.83
N PHE A 17 -1.74 -17.96 -8.72
CA PHE A 17 -1.95 -18.08 -10.16
C PHE A 17 -1.66 -19.52 -10.63
N PRO A 18 -2.31 -19.98 -11.72
CA PRO A 18 -1.93 -21.22 -12.38
C PRO A 18 -0.44 -21.19 -12.76
N GLY A 19 0.31 -22.24 -12.46
CA GLY A 19 1.77 -22.28 -12.65
C GLY A 19 2.61 -21.91 -11.42
N GLY A 20 2.00 -21.80 -10.24
CA GLY A 20 2.73 -21.66 -8.96
C GLY A 20 3.11 -20.22 -8.60
N GLY A 21 2.78 -19.24 -9.45
CA GLY A 21 2.96 -17.83 -9.15
C GLY A 21 2.08 -17.37 -7.99
N ARG A 22 2.60 -16.46 -7.16
CA ARG A 22 1.87 -15.87 -6.03
C ARG A 22 1.99 -14.36 -6.09
N SER A 23 0.89 -13.65 -5.92
CA SER A 23 0.88 -12.22 -5.63
C SER A 23 0.42 -11.98 -4.21
N VAL A 24 1.11 -11.06 -3.54
CA VAL A 24 0.75 -10.55 -2.24
C VAL A 24 0.41 -9.07 -2.41
N THR A 25 -0.74 -8.69 -1.88
CA THR A 25 -1.16 -7.29 -1.74
C THR A 25 -1.20 -6.98 -0.26
N LEU A 26 -0.61 -5.85 0.11
CA LEU A 26 -0.69 -5.29 1.44
C LEU A 26 -1.26 -3.87 1.36
N THR A 27 -2.24 -3.62 2.20
CA THR A 27 -2.91 -2.33 2.31
C THR A 27 -2.73 -1.82 3.72
N ARG A 28 -2.22 -0.60 3.88
CA ARG A 28 -1.99 0.05 5.17
C ARG A 28 -2.78 1.35 5.21
N ARG A 29 -3.65 1.49 6.21
CA ARG A 29 -4.36 2.73 6.48
C ARG A 29 -3.58 3.61 7.47
N HIS A 30 -3.54 4.90 7.18
CA HIS A 30 -2.99 5.94 8.02
C HIS A 30 -3.95 7.12 8.09
N GLY A 31 -4.72 7.19 9.18
CA GLY A 31 -5.78 8.18 9.30
C GLY A 31 -6.79 8.03 8.16
N ASN A 32 -6.92 9.07 7.35
CA ASN A 32 -7.79 9.17 6.17
C ASN A 32 -7.09 8.80 4.85
N ALA A 33 -5.83 8.38 4.88
CA ALA A 33 -5.07 7.93 3.71
C ALA A 33 -4.90 6.41 3.71
N GLU A 34 -4.88 5.81 2.52
CA GLU A 34 -4.66 4.38 2.30
C GLU A 34 -3.52 4.17 1.31
N ALA A 35 -2.54 3.35 1.71
CA ALA A 35 -1.42 2.96 0.85
C ALA A 35 -1.51 1.47 0.54
N GLU A 36 -1.58 1.13 -0.75
CA GLU A 36 -1.59 -0.25 -1.23
C GLU A 36 -0.27 -0.56 -1.97
N ALA A 37 0.30 -1.74 -1.69
CA ALA A 37 1.42 -2.28 -2.43
C ALA A 37 1.13 -3.73 -2.82
N THR A 38 1.29 -4.04 -4.10
CA THR A 38 1.14 -5.38 -4.65
C THR A 38 2.45 -5.84 -5.26
N SER A 39 2.89 -7.06 -4.94
CA SER A 39 4.08 -7.67 -5.53
C SER A 39 3.86 -9.14 -5.84
N GLN A 40 4.59 -9.62 -6.86
CA GLN A 40 4.72 -11.05 -7.21
C GLN A 40 6.07 -11.62 -6.79
N THR A 41 7.02 -10.76 -6.44
CA THR A 41 8.41 -11.13 -6.11
C THR A 41 8.69 -10.96 -4.62
N LEU A 42 8.16 -9.91 -4.02
CA LEU A 42 8.27 -9.64 -2.58
C LEU A 42 7.17 -10.39 -1.83
N ASP A 43 7.58 -11.00 -0.73
CA ASP A 43 6.67 -11.57 0.25
C ASP A 43 6.10 -10.50 1.17
N GLU A 44 5.29 -10.94 2.14
CA GLU A 44 4.62 -10.04 3.07
C GLU A 44 5.59 -9.21 3.94
N PRO A 45 6.64 -9.78 4.56
CA PRO A 45 7.66 -8.99 5.25
C PRO A 45 8.31 -7.92 4.38
N GLY A 46 8.70 -8.26 3.15
CA GLY A 46 9.33 -7.31 2.21
C GLY A 46 8.38 -6.17 1.84
N LEU A 47 7.13 -6.49 1.52
CA LEU A 47 6.09 -5.49 1.26
C LEU A 47 5.74 -4.67 2.51
N ARG A 48 5.80 -5.24 3.72
CA ARG A 48 5.60 -4.52 4.98
C ARG A 48 6.72 -3.50 5.21
N GLN A 49 7.97 -3.87 4.95
CA GLN A 49 9.10 -2.97 5.04
C GLN A 49 8.97 -1.84 4.00
N LEU A 50 8.59 -2.15 2.77
CA LEU A 50 8.33 -1.14 1.73
C LEU A 50 7.22 -0.17 2.15
N LEU A 51 6.08 -0.66 2.64
CA LEU A 51 4.99 0.20 3.13
C LEU A 51 5.34 0.96 4.41
N SER A 52 6.39 0.54 5.13
CA SER A 52 6.88 1.28 6.30
C SER A 52 7.75 2.48 5.92
N THR A 53 8.40 2.44 4.75
CA THR A 53 9.17 3.57 4.21
C THR A 53 8.29 4.58 3.46
N VAL A 54 7.12 4.15 2.99
CA VAL A 54 6.10 5.04 2.44
C VAL A 54 5.43 5.79 3.59
N HIS A 55 5.86 7.02 3.84
CA HIS A 55 5.12 7.93 4.70
C HIS A 55 3.93 8.49 3.91
N PRO A 56 2.69 8.33 4.39
CA PRO A 56 1.56 9.02 3.77
C PRO A 56 1.79 10.52 3.87
N LEU A 57 1.60 11.23 2.76
CA LEU A 57 1.65 12.68 2.78
C LEU A 57 0.60 13.20 3.77
N THR A 58 1.03 14.05 4.69
CA THR A 58 0.07 14.82 5.50
C THR A 58 -0.75 15.73 4.58
N GLY A 59 -1.96 16.13 5.00
CA GLY A 59 -2.79 17.05 4.22
C GLY A 59 -2.04 18.32 3.80
N THR A 60 -1.23 18.88 4.70
CA THR A 60 -0.38 20.05 4.44
C THR A 60 0.73 19.78 3.42
N GLU A 61 1.38 18.62 3.47
CA GLU A 61 2.40 18.24 2.50
C GLU A 61 1.79 18.00 1.12
N LEU A 62 0.62 17.38 1.07
CA LEU A 62 -0.14 17.18 -0.16
C LEU A 62 -0.54 18.53 -0.78
N GLU A 63 -1.13 19.45 0.00
CA GLU A 63 -1.48 20.79 -0.46
C GLU A 63 -0.27 21.56 -1.00
N ARG A 64 0.87 21.44 -0.33
CA ARG A 64 2.13 22.04 -0.78
C ARG A 64 2.59 21.45 -2.12
N LEU A 65 2.56 20.13 -2.25
CA LEU A 65 2.98 19.45 -3.49
C LEU A 65 2.03 19.72 -4.65
N MET A 66 0.73 19.86 -4.39
CA MET A 66 -0.27 20.27 -5.38
C MET A 66 -0.04 21.72 -5.83
N ARG A 67 0.24 22.63 -4.88
CA ARG A 67 0.60 24.03 -5.18
C ARG A 67 1.86 24.11 -6.04
N ASP A 68 2.85 23.27 -5.76
CA ASP A 68 4.10 23.15 -6.51
C ASP A 68 3.93 22.38 -7.85
N LYS A 69 2.70 21.97 -8.20
CA LYS A 69 2.36 21.16 -9.40
C LYS A 69 3.16 19.85 -9.53
N LYS A 70 3.64 19.30 -8.41
CA LYS A 70 4.41 18.05 -8.39
C LYS A 70 3.52 16.81 -8.37
N ILE A 71 2.28 16.96 -7.92
CA ILE A 71 1.27 15.90 -7.85
C ILE A 71 -0.03 16.48 -8.40
N ASP A 72 -0.62 15.79 -9.37
CA ASP A 72 -1.96 16.11 -9.88
C ASP A 72 -2.97 15.18 -9.19
N HIS A 73 -4.05 15.76 -8.67
CA HIS A 73 -5.14 15.03 -8.05
C HIS A 73 -6.25 14.90 -9.11
N ARG A 74 -6.25 13.76 -9.81
CA ARG A 74 -7.37 13.35 -10.66
C ARG A 74 -7.95 12.08 -10.07
N PHE A 75 -9.16 12.20 -9.52
CA PHE A 75 -9.99 11.04 -9.19
C PHE A 75 -10.65 10.51 -10.46
#